data_AF-A0A7Y4T8M7-F1
#
_entry.id   AF-A0A7Y4T8M7-F1
#
_cell.length_a   1.000
_cell.length_b   1.000
_cell.length_c   1.000
_cell.angle_alpha   90.00
_cell.angle_beta   90.00
_cell.angle_gamma   90.00
#
_symmetry.space_group_name_H-M   'P 1'
#
loop_
_entity.id
_entity.type
_entity.pdbx_description
1 polymer ?
#
loop_
_entity_poly.entity_id
_entity_poly.type
_entity_poly.pdbx_seq_one_letter_code
_entity_poly.pdbx_strand_id
1 'polypeptide(L)'
;VRDVTGSSFADTLYGSSGANVMSGGDGNDNIRFGLNAGSDTSNGGTGIDFIQIDTASTSAGWMQAVASGSNPPLAAGDWLLQLDTGQTYVLHGSGATYDFGGVHAGLLTAADGSQMQFNEFEGVKW
;
A
#
# COMPACT_ATOMS: atom_id res chain seq x y z
N VAL A 1 6.18 14.10 11.70
CA VAL A 1 5.89 14.77 10.41
C VAL A 1 4.56 14.24 9.93
N ARG A 2 3.64 15.09 9.45
CA ARG A 2 2.34 14.64 8.94
C ARG A 2 2.28 14.64 7.41
N ASP A 3 3.08 15.48 6.75
CA ASP A 3 3.08 15.59 5.30
C ASP A 3 4.47 15.25 4.74
N VAL A 4 4.52 14.32 3.77
CA VAL A 4 5.74 13.92 3.07
C VAL A 4 5.53 14.16 1.58
N THR A 5 6.44 14.89 0.95
CA THR A 5 6.40 15.14 -0.49
C THR A 5 7.75 14.75 -1.07
N GLY A 6 7.73 13.92 -2.10
CA GLY A 6 8.89 13.58 -2.90
C GLY A 6 9.26 14.69 -3.87
N SER A 7 9.92 14.30 -4.95
CA SER A 7 10.59 15.18 -5.90
C SER A 7 10.16 14.85 -7.32
N SER A 8 11.00 15.19 -8.30
CA SER A 8 10.79 14.80 -9.70
C SER A 8 11.63 13.58 -10.10
N PHE A 9 12.09 12.80 -9.12
CA PHE A 9 12.97 11.65 -9.27
C PHE A 9 12.35 10.45 -8.55
N ALA A 10 12.88 9.26 -8.81
CA ALA A 10 12.47 8.06 -8.09
C ALA A 10 12.79 8.17 -6.60
N ASP A 11 11.76 8.37 -5.78
CA ASP A 11 11.87 8.56 -4.35
C ASP A 11 11.47 7.30 -3.55
N THR A 12 11.92 7.25 -2.30
CA THR A 12 11.39 6.31 -1.32
C THR A 12 10.91 7.11 -0.12
N LEU A 13 9.59 7.17 0.04
CA LEU A 13 8.93 7.97 1.05
C LEU A 13 8.54 7.10 2.23
N TYR A 14 8.81 7.59 3.44
CA TYR A 14 8.52 6.89 4.69
C TYR A 14 7.53 7.67 5.52
N GLY A 15 6.39 7.04 5.82
CA GLY A 15 5.45 7.48 6.83
C GLY A 15 6.01 7.36 8.25
N SER A 16 5.33 7.99 9.19
CA SER A 16 5.59 7.95 10.62
C SER A 16 4.49 7.19 11.37
N SER A 17 4.58 7.07 12.69
CA SER A 17 3.60 6.33 13.52
C SER A 17 2.26 7.05 13.73
N GLY A 18 1.85 7.95 12.84
CA GLY A 18 0.59 8.68 12.93
C GLY A 18 0.18 9.19 11.57
N ALA A 19 -1.10 9.52 11.41
CA ALA A 19 -1.71 9.79 10.11
C ALA A 19 -0.88 10.72 9.22
N ASN A 20 -0.57 10.22 8.03
CA ASN A 20 0.28 10.87 7.05
C ASN A 20 -0.46 11.20 5.75
N VAL A 21 -0.07 12.31 5.13
CA VAL A 21 -0.38 12.66 3.75
C VAL A 21 0.91 12.59 2.96
N MET A 22 0.98 11.72 1.96
CA MET A 22 2.19 11.46 1.19
C MET A 22 1.95 11.72 -0.30
N SER A 23 2.90 12.34 -0.98
CA SER A 23 2.86 12.58 -2.43
C SER A 23 4.21 12.22 -3.03
N GLY A 24 4.25 11.29 -3.97
CA GLY A 24 5.46 10.88 -4.70
C GLY A 24 6.01 12.02 -5.54
N GLY A 25 5.22 12.51 -6.49
CA GLY A 25 5.60 13.62 -7.35
C GLY A 25 5.76 13.14 -8.79
N ASP A 26 6.88 13.44 -9.43
CA ASP A 26 7.23 12.78 -10.68
C ASP A 26 8.33 11.74 -10.41
N GLY A 27 8.37 10.67 -11.17
CA GLY A 27 9.35 9.61 -11.02
C GLY A 27 8.71 8.30 -10.59
N ASN A 28 9.54 7.26 -10.42
CA ASN A 28 9.03 5.95 -10.02
C ASN A 28 9.19 5.81 -8.52
N ASP A 29 8.11 6.06 -7.78
CA ASP A 29 8.16 6.25 -6.35
C ASP A 29 7.79 4.99 -5.57
N ASN A 30 8.35 4.90 -4.38
CA ASN A 30 8.10 3.82 -3.45
C ASN A 30 7.60 4.39 -2.13
N ILE A 31 6.29 4.29 -1.88
CA ILE A 31 5.66 4.88 -0.70
C ILE A 31 5.46 3.81 0.37
N ARG A 32 6.20 3.94 1.47
CA ARG A 32 6.12 3.09 2.64
C ARG A 32 5.31 3.79 3.72
N PHE A 33 4.22 3.16 4.15
CA PHE A 33 3.41 3.66 5.27
C PHE A 33 3.98 3.24 6.63
N GLY A 34 3.54 3.94 7.68
CA GLY A 34 3.85 3.54 9.05
C GLY A 34 2.89 2.46 9.54
N LEU A 35 3.41 1.34 10.04
CA LEU A 35 2.60 0.42 10.85
C LEU A 35 2.14 1.16 12.12
N ASN A 36 0.89 0.94 12.55
CA ASN A 36 0.23 1.66 13.64
C ASN A 36 -0.02 3.16 13.36
N ALA A 37 -0.01 3.62 12.10
CA ALA A 37 -0.14 5.04 11.78
C ALA A 37 -1.59 5.59 11.79
N GLY A 38 -2.60 4.76 12.01
CA GLY A 38 -3.99 5.21 11.82
C GLY A 38 -4.35 5.25 10.34
N SER A 39 -5.01 6.32 9.88
CA SER A 39 -5.43 6.47 8.48
C SER A 39 -4.48 7.38 7.70
N ASP A 40 -3.72 6.78 6.78
CA ASP A 40 -2.83 7.47 5.85
C ASP A 40 -3.51 7.74 4.51
N THR A 41 -3.01 8.76 3.82
CA THR A 41 -3.37 9.06 2.43
C THR A 41 -2.10 9.19 1.60
N SER A 42 -2.06 8.58 0.43
CA SER A 42 -0.95 8.71 -0.50
C SER A 42 -1.40 8.99 -1.93
N ASN A 43 -0.59 9.75 -2.66
CA ASN A 43 -0.64 9.87 -4.10
C ASN A 43 0.71 9.50 -4.70
N GLY A 44 0.76 8.60 -5.70
CA GLY A 44 1.98 8.29 -6.45
C GLY A 44 2.41 9.49 -7.29
N GLY A 45 1.50 10.00 -8.12
CA GLY A 45 1.78 11.07 -9.06
C GLY A 45 2.10 10.53 -10.43
N THR A 46 3.12 11.08 -11.10
CA THR A 46 3.49 10.64 -12.45
C THR A 46 4.66 9.66 -12.41
N GLY A 47 4.53 8.52 -13.09
CA GLY A 47 5.59 7.52 -13.17
C GLY A 47 5.04 6.12 -12.96
N ILE A 48 5.88 5.21 -12.47
CA ILE A 48 5.46 3.87 -12.05
C ILE A 48 5.72 3.76 -10.54
N ASP A 49 4.63 3.75 -9.78
CA ASP A 49 4.62 3.91 -8.34
C ASP A 49 4.18 2.63 -7.64
N PHE A 50 4.87 2.31 -6.54
CA PHE A 50 4.58 1.14 -5.73
C PHE A 50 4.38 1.48 -4.26
N ILE A 51 3.37 0.87 -3.66
CA ILE A 51 3.20 0.88 -2.21
C ILE A 51 4.12 -0.18 -1.61
N GLN A 52 4.99 0.22 -0.69
CA GLN A 52 5.85 -0.69 0.05
C GLN A 52 5.20 -1.13 1.35
N ILE A 53 4.89 -2.43 1.44
CA ILE A 53 4.29 -3.09 2.59
C ILE A 53 5.38 -3.75 3.44
N ASP A 54 5.56 -3.26 4.67
CA ASP A 54 6.36 -3.97 5.65
C ASP A 54 5.55 -5.10 6.29
N THR A 55 6.02 -6.34 6.17
CA THR A 55 5.45 -7.45 6.93
C THR A 55 6.51 -8.05 7.85
N ALA A 56 6.07 -8.50 9.03
CA ALA A 56 6.91 -9.29 9.92
C ALA A 56 7.04 -10.76 9.45
N SER A 57 6.41 -11.14 8.33
CA SER A 57 6.34 -12.52 7.87
C SER A 57 7.59 -12.90 7.07
N THR A 58 8.28 -13.93 7.51
CA THR A 58 9.38 -14.57 6.77
C THR A 58 8.90 -15.62 5.76
N SER A 59 7.59 -15.83 5.67
CA SER A 59 6.96 -16.76 4.72
C SER A 59 6.94 -16.18 3.31
N ALA A 60 7.01 -17.05 2.31
CA ALA A 60 6.85 -16.66 0.91
C ALA A 60 5.52 -15.92 0.69
N GLY A 61 5.58 -14.81 -0.05
CA GLY A 61 4.43 -13.99 -0.38
C GLY A 61 3.34 -14.75 -1.16
N TRP A 62 2.08 -14.57 -0.78
CA TRP A 62 0.93 -15.02 -1.58
C TRP A 62 -0.18 -13.97 -1.58
N MET A 63 -1.01 -14.05 -2.63
CA MET A 63 -2.18 -13.21 -2.78
C MET A 63 -3.40 -14.07 -3.07
N GLN A 64 -4.51 -13.78 -2.39
CA GLN A 64 -5.78 -14.48 -2.58
C GLN A 64 -6.89 -13.48 -2.88
N ALA A 65 -7.60 -13.69 -3.99
CA ALA A 65 -8.82 -12.94 -4.27
C ALA A 65 -9.90 -13.26 -3.24
N VAL A 66 -10.59 -12.24 -2.76
CA VAL A 66 -11.69 -12.36 -1.80
C VAL A 66 -12.97 -11.86 -2.46
N ALA A 67 -14.12 -12.39 -2.02
CA ALA A 67 -15.41 -11.89 -2.50
C ALA A 67 -15.53 -10.39 -2.20
N SER A 68 -15.97 -9.61 -3.19
CA SER A 68 -16.14 -8.16 -3.05
C SER A 68 -17.00 -7.82 -1.82
N GLY A 69 -16.49 -6.92 -0.97
CA GLY A 69 -17.18 -6.49 0.26
C GLY A 69 -17.10 -7.47 1.43
N SER A 70 -16.39 -8.59 1.30
CA SER A 70 -16.05 -9.43 2.45
C SER A 70 -14.81 -8.89 3.18
N ASN A 71 -14.84 -8.92 4.50
CA ASN A 71 -13.70 -8.57 5.36
C ASN A 71 -13.24 -9.83 6.12
N PRO A 72 -12.42 -10.69 5.50
CA PRO A 72 -11.97 -11.92 6.14
C PRO A 72 -11.08 -11.59 7.35
N PRO A 73 -11.03 -12.46 8.38
CA PRO A 73 -10.06 -12.31 9.45
C PRO A 73 -8.63 -12.36 8.87
N LEU A 74 -7.84 -11.34 9.18
CA LEU A 74 -6.45 -11.20 8.73
C LEU A 74 -5.50 -11.80 9.78
N ALA A 75 -4.49 -12.55 9.37
CA ALA A 75 -3.41 -12.94 10.27
C ALA A 75 -2.48 -11.76 10.56
N ALA A 76 -1.69 -11.83 11.63
CA ALA A 76 -0.74 -10.77 11.94
C ALA A 76 0.27 -10.59 10.78
N GLY A 77 0.33 -9.37 10.24
CA GLY A 77 1.17 -9.03 9.09
C GLY A 77 0.47 -9.15 7.73
N ASP A 78 -0.79 -9.59 7.70
CA ASP A 78 -1.61 -9.60 6.47
C ASP A 78 -2.23 -8.24 6.20
N TRP A 79 -2.54 -8.03 4.93
CA TRP A 79 -3.20 -6.83 4.43
C TRP A 79 -4.40 -7.19 3.57
N LEU A 80 -5.48 -6.44 3.73
CA LEU A 80 -6.59 -6.42 2.79
C LEU A 80 -6.36 -5.26 1.81
N LEU A 81 -6.24 -5.57 0.53
CA LEU A 81 -6.17 -4.61 -0.56
C LEU A 81 -7.54 -4.53 -1.24
N GLN A 82 -8.10 -3.33 -1.35
CA GLN A 82 -9.32 -3.04 -2.09
C GLN A 82 -8.99 -2.05 -3.21
N LEU A 83 -9.26 -2.43 -4.46
CA LEU A 83 -9.05 -1.57 -5.62
C LEU A 83 -10.35 -0.87 -6.02
N ASP A 84 -10.22 0.29 -6.67
CA ASP A 84 -11.30 1.03 -7.32
C ASP A 84 -12.12 0.22 -8.34
N THR A 85 -11.53 -0.83 -8.91
CA THR A 85 -12.21 -1.83 -9.76
C THR A 85 -13.22 -2.71 -9.01
N GLY A 86 -13.27 -2.60 -7.68
CA GLY A 86 -14.08 -3.43 -6.79
C GLY A 86 -13.44 -4.77 -6.44
N GLN A 87 -12.24 -5.06 -6.94
CA GLN A 87 -11.49 -6.25 -6.57
C GLN A 87 -10.94 -6.13 -5.16
N THR A 88 -10.90 -7.25 -4.45
CA THR A 88 -10.34 -7.33 -3.10
C THR A 88 -9.40 -8.51 -2.97
N TYR A 89 -8.25 -8.30 -2.34
CA TYR A 89 -7.21 -9.31 -2.17
C TYR A 89 -6.74 -9.34 -0.72
N VAL A 90 -6.47 -10.53 -0.18
CA VAL A 90 -5.59 -10.69 0.97
C VAL A 90 -4.16 -10.82 0.46
N LEU A 91 -3.27 -10.00 1.01
CA LEU A 91 -1.84 -10.02 0.78
C LEU A 91 -1.15 -10.58 2.02
N HIS A 92 -0.34 -11.63 1.85
CA HIS A 92 0.47 -12.24 2.92
C HIS A 92 1.93 -12.34 2.47
N GLY A 93 2.84 -12.37 3.44
CA GLY A 93 4.23 -12.81 3.28
C GLY A 93 5.21 -11.69 2.92
N SER A 94 6.39 -12.04 2.41
CA SER A 94 7.44 -11.09 2.03
C SER A 94 8.09 -11.40 0.67
N GLY A 95 8.69 -10.38 0.07
CA GLY A 95 9.61 -10.50 -1.08
C GLY A 95 8.98 -10.64 -2.48
N ALA A 96 7.68 -10.40 -2.64
CA ALA A 96 7.03 -10.36 -3.95
C ALA A 96 6.90 -8.92 -4.49
N THR A 97 6.44 -8.77 -5.73
CA THR A 97 5.92 -7.52 -6.27
C THR A 97 4.68 -7.89 -7.06
N TYR A 98 3.61 -7.15 -6.85
CA TYR A 98 2.36 -7.34 -7.54
C TYR A 98 2.03 -6.07 -8.30
N ASP A 99 1.95 -6.20 -9.61
CA ASP A 99 1.52 -5.18 -10.55
C ASP A 99 0.03 -5.39 -10.83
N PHE A 100 -0.75 -4.33 -10.68
CA PHE A 100 -2.19 -4.31 -10.91
C PHE A 100 -2.54 -4.36 -12.40
N GLY A 101 -1.58 -4.10 -13.28
CA GLY A 101 -1.75 -4.00 -14.73
C GLY A 101 -2.22 -2.62 -15.21
N GLY A 102 -2.01 -1.59 -14.38
CA GLY A 102 -2.42 -0.21 -14.66
C GLY A 102 -2.44 0.64 -13.39
N VAL A 103 -2.85 1.91 -13.56
CA VAL A 103 -2.98 2.88 -12.47
C VAL A 103 -4.30 2.65 -11.74
N HIS A 104 -4.24 2.48 -10.42
CA HIS A 104 -5.40 2.28 -9.56
C HIS A 104 -5.42 3.21 -8.35
N ALA A 105 -6.62 3.46 -7.87
CA ALA A 105 -6.86 3.94 -6.51
C ALA A 105 -7.40 2.82 -5.62
N GLY A 106 -7.34 3.00 -4.31
CA GLY A 106 -7.81 1.98 -3.40
C GLY A 106 -7.56 2.22 -1.93
N LEU A 107 -7.74 1.15 -1.15
CA LEU A 107 -7.56 1.10 0.28
C LEU A 107 -6.76 -0.15 0.65
N LEU A 108 -5.67 0.04 1.39
CA LEU A 108 -4.97 -1.01 2.11
C LEU A 108 -5.40 -0.98 3.57
N THR A 109 -5.72 -2.13 4.15
CA THR A 109 -6.07 -2.28 5.57
C THR A 109 -5.21 -3.36 6.19
N ALA A 110 -4.45 -3.01 7.22
CA ALA A 110 -3.63 -3.93 8.00
C ALA A 110 -4.49 -4.79 8.93
N ALA A 111 -3.94 -5.93 9.37
CA ALA A 111 -4.53 -6.75 10.42
C ALA A 111 -4.75 -6.01 11.76
N ASP A 112 -3.98 -4.95 12.04
CA ASP A 112 -4.16 -4.10 13.24
C ASP A 112 -5.24 -3.00 13.06
N GLY A 113 -5.84 -2.90 11.87
CA GLY A 113 -6.85 -1.90 11.53
C GLY A 113 -6.31 -0.58 10.98
N SER A 114 -4.98 -0.39 10.91
CA SER A 114 -4.37 0.75 10.22
C SER A 114 -4.73 0.72 8.74
N GLN A 115 -4.91 1.89 8.14
CA GLN A 115 -5.38 2.02 6.77
C GLN A 115 -4.53 3.00 5.97
N MET A 116 -4.36 2.71 4.69
CA MET A 116 -3.81 3.65 3.71
C MET A 116 -4.78 3.76 2.54
N GLN A 117 -5.35 4.94 2.34
CA GLN A 117 -6.00 5.27 1.09
C GLN A 117 -4.94 5.75 0.10
N PHE A 118 -4.96 5.21 -1.12
CA PHE A 118 -3.98 5.55 -2.13
C PHE A 118 -4.65 5.90 -3.46
N ASN A 119 -3.99 6.77 -4.22
CA ASN A 119 -4.34 7.12 -5.59
C ASN A 119 -3.08 7.07 -6.46
N GLU A 120 -3.26 6.77 -7.74
CA GLU A 120 -2.19 6.73 -8.74
C GLU A 120 -1.07 5.73 -8.40
N PHE A 121 -1.41 4.43 -8.29
CA PHE A 121 -0.40 3.37 -8.08
C PHE A 121 -0.57 2.20 -9.05
N GLU A 122 0.56 1.63 -9.48
CA GLU A 122 0.64 0.45 -10.33
C GLU A 122 0.74 -0.84 -9.54
N GLY A 123 1.16 -0.80 -8.28
CA GLY A 123 1.31 -2.04 -7.55
C GLY A 123 1.66 -1.93 -6.07
N VAL A 124 1.84 -3.12 -5.49
CA VAL A 124 2.36 -3.32 -4.13
C VAL A 124 3.64 -4.13 -4.19
N LYS A 125 4.57 -3.79 -3.31
CA LYS A 125 5.82 -4.53 -3.11
C LYS A 125 6.05 -4.76 -1.62
N TRP A 126 6.78 -5.83 -1.31
CA TRP A 126 7.13 -6.22 0.05
C TRP A 126 8.60 -5.88 0.31
#